data_AF-R1AUL6-F1
#
_entry.id   AF-R1AUL6-F1
#
_cell.length_a   1.000
_cell.length_b   1.000
_cell.length_c   1.000
_cell.angle_alpha   90.00
_cell.angle_beta   90.00
_cell.angle_gamma   90.00
#
_symmetry.space_group_name_H-M   'P 1'
#
loop_
_entity.id
_entity.type
_entity.pdbx_description
1 polymer ?
#
loop_
_entity_poly.entity_id
_entity_poly.type
_entity_poly.pdbx_seq_one_letter_code
_entity_poly.pdbx_strand_id
1 'polypeptide(L)'
;MNNTYYGYQSRPNAALPGRMPMPYQVSCVDPYVVQTLMSIVGSNAVIKTSDCSIYGRINDVKPDHVVVQAHGDETFFIRIQEIVYIMPDLD
;
A
#
# COMPACT_ATOMS: atom_id res chain seq x y z
N MET A 1 17.14 -24.55 28.70
CA MET A 1 17.00 -23.08 28.71
C MET A 1 16.65 -22.62 27.31
N ASN A 2 15.46 -22.02 27.20
CA ASN A 2 14.76 -21.36 26.09
C ASN A 2 15.60 -20.91 24.89
N ASN A 3 15.13 -21.13 23.66
CA ASN A 3 14.25 -20.19 22.95
C ASN A 3 13.97 -20.73 21.54
N THR A 4 12.70 -20.85 21.14
CA THR A 4 12.39 -20.86 19.70
C THR A 4 11.11 -20.09 19.46
N TYR A 5 11.32 -18.88 18.94
CA TYR A 5 10.34 -18.03 18.29
C TYR A 5 9.49 -18.88 17.32
N TYR A 6 8.23 -19.09 17.66
CA TYR A 6 7.26 -19.61 16.72
C TYR A 6 7.04 -18.55 15.65
N GLY A 7 7.59 -18.79 14.46
CA GLY A 7 7.20 -18.06 13.28
C GLY A 7 5.70 -18.24 13.07
N TYR A 8 4.99 -17.13 12.93
CA TYR A 8 3.63 -17.12 12.40
C TYR A 8 3.69 -17.48 10.91
N GLN A 9 3.95 -18.75 10.61
CA GLN A 9 3.50 -19.31 9.35
C GLN A 9 1.98 -19.34 9.44
N SER A 10 1.34 -18.40 8.75
CA SER A 10 -0.10 -18.35 8.54
C SER A 10 -0.56 -19.70 8.00
N ARG A 11 -1.00 -20.60 8.89
CA ARG A 11 -1.65 -21.85 8.48
C ARG A 11 -2.96 -21.42 7.82
N PRO A 12 -3.20 -21.71 6.54
CA PRO A 12 -4.50 -21.44 5.95
C PRO A 12 -5.51 -22.27 6.73
N ASN A 13 -6.48 -21.59 7.34
CA ASN A 13 -7.66 -22.14 8.02
C ASN A 13 -7.67 -23.67 8.16
N ALA A 14 -7.08 -24.20 9.23
CA ALA A 14 -7.40 -25.56 9.64
C ALA A 14 -8.88 -25.54 10.08
N ALA A 15 -9.75 -26.05 9.22
CA ALA A 15 -11.19 -26.09 9.46
C ALA A 15 -11.47 -26.87 10.75
N LEU A 16 -11.92 -26.17 11.79
CA LEU A 16 -12.53 -26.82 12.94
C LEU A 16 -13.81 -27.49 12.46
N PRO A 17 -14.07 -28.77 12.79
CA PRO A 17 -15.26 -29.47 12.33
C PRO A 17 -16.52 -28.70 12.78
N GLY A 18 -17.30 -28.21 11.81
CA GLY A 18 -18.54 -27.46 12.04
C GLY A 18 -18.50 -25.95 11.76
N ARG A 19 -17.32 -25.35 11.50
CA ARG A 19 -17.22 -23.94 11.06
C ARG A 19 -16.94 -23.89 9.56
N MET A 20 -17.92 -23.44 8.77
CA MET A 20 -17.67 -23.07 7.38
C MET A 20 -16.64 -21.92 7.35
N PRO A 21 -15.61 -21.99 6.50
CA PRO A 21 -14.69 -20.88 6.33
C PRO A 21 -15.48 -19.64 5.91
N MET A 22 -15.36 -18.55 6.67
CA MET A 22 -15.91 -17.28 6.22
C MET A 22 -15.16 -16.85 4.97
N PRO A 23 -15.86 -16.38 3.91
CA PRO A 23 -15.18 -15.82 2.76
C PRO A 23 -14.33 -14.63 3.24
N TYR A 24 -13.06 -14.61 2.86
CA TYR A 24 -12.14 -13.50 3.08
C TYR A 24 -11.53 -13.10 1.73
N GLN A 25 -11.31 -11.81 1.52
CA GLN A 25 -10.72 -11.33 0.29
C GLN A 25 -9.21 -11.59 0.29
N VAL A 26 -8.72 -12.25 -0.78
CA VAL A 26 -7.29 -12.37 -1.07
C VAL A 26 -7.00 -11.50 -2.28
N SER A 27 -6.06 -10.58 -2.15
CA SER A 27 -5.61 -9.74 -3.26
C SER A 27 -4.10 -9.75 -3.32
N CYS A 28 -3.54 -9.84 -4.52
CA CYS A 28 -2.10 -9.67 -4.77
C CYS A 28 -1.69 -8.19 -4.79
N VAL A 29 -2.67 -7.29 -4.72
CA VAL A 29 -2.53 -5.83 -4.76
C VAL A 29 -3.21 -5.27 -3.52
N ASP A 30 -2.71 -4.17 -2.95
CA ASP A 30 -3.36 -3.46 -1.85
C ASP A 30 -4.54 -2.62 -2.40
N PRO A 31 -5.78 -3.16 -2.45
CA PRO A 31 -6.83 -2.56 -3.27
C PRO A 31 -7.31 -1.22 -2.67
N TYR A 32 -7.28 -1.11 -1.34
CA TYR A 32 -7.66 0.10 -0.63
C TYR A 32 -6.62 1.22 -0.77
N VAL A 33 -5.33 0.88 -0.89
CA VAL A 33 -4.28 1.88 -1.13
C VAL A 33 -4.42 2.44 -2.54
N VAL A 34 -4.58 1.57 -3.54
CA VAL A 34 -4.86 1.98 -4.93
C VAL A 34 -6.11 2.85 -5.00
N GLN A 35 -7.22 2.42 -4.37
CA GLN A 35 -8.47 3.17 -4.35
C GLN A 35 -8.30 4.55 -3.69
N THR A 36 -7.56 4.62 -2.58
CA THR A 36 -7.31 5.87 -1.87
C THR A 36 -6.48 6.82 -2.73
N LEU A 37 -5.37 6.35 -3.32
CA LEU A 37 -4.54 7.14 -4.23
C LEU A 37 -5.34 7.63 -5.45
N MET A 38 -6.19 6.77 -6.03
CA MET A 38 -7.08 7.14 -7.14
C MET A 38 -8.02 8.30 -6.76
N SER A 39 -8.52 8.35 -5.53
CA SER A 39 -9.43 9.41 -5.06
C SER A 39 -8.77 10.79 -4.91
N ILE A 40 -7.44 10.83 -4.87
CA ILE A 40 -6.64 12.07 -4.72
C ILE A 40 -5.77 12.35 -5.95
N VAL A 41 -6.06 11.71 -7.09
CA VAL A 41 -5.40 12.04 -8.36
C VAL A 41 -5.68 13.50 -8.71
N GLY A 42 -4.60 14.23 -9.00
CA GLY A 42 -4.62 15.64 -9.31
C GLY A 42 -4.31 16.57 -8.15
N SER A 43 -4.34 16.06 -6.91
CA SER A 43 -3.93 16.78 -5.69
C SER A 43 -2.44 16.60 -5.42
N ASN A 44 -1.88 17.51 -4.63
CA ASN A 44 -0.56 17.35 -4.05
C ASN A 44 -0.63 16.44 -2.82
N ALA A 45 0.44 15.67 -2.60
CA ALA A 45 0.57 14.83 -1.42
C ALA A 45 2.04 14.63 -1.07
N VAL A 46 2.29 14.34 0.21
CA VAL A 46 3.54 13.72 0.66
C VAL A 46 3.38 12.21 0.59
N ILE A 47 4.24 11.56 -0.19
CA ILE A 47 4.40 10.11 -0.19
C ILE A 47 5.67 9.75 0.57
N LYS A 48 5.51 9.09 1.71
CA LYS A 48 6.64 8.53 2.46
C LYS A 48 6.93 7.14 1.93
N THR A 49 8.14 6.92 1.44
CA THR A 49 8.66 5.58 1.15
C THR A 49 9.49 5.06 2.33
N SER A 50 9.89 3.79 2.25
CA SER A 50 10.85 3.15 3.14
C SER A 50 12.13 3.97 3.32
N ASP A 51 12.66 4.55 2.23
CA ASP A 51 13.96 5.23 2.22
C ASP A 51 13.87 6.77 2.24
N CYS A 52 12.83 7.37 1.66
CA CYS A 52 12.76 8.83 1.48
C CYS A 52 11.31 9.36 1.60
N SER A 53 11.13 10.67 1.39
CA SER A 53 9.81 11.30 1.29
C SER A 53 9.79 12.13 0.02
N ILE A 54 8.71 12.01 -0.75
CA ILE A 54 8.53 12.72 -2.01
C ILE A 54 7.27 13.58 -1.88
N TYR A 55 7.41 14.87 -2.16
CA TYR A 55 6.28 15.80 -2.25
C TYR A 55 6.02 16.12 -3.71
N GLY A 56 4.76 16.03 -4.13
CA GLY A 56 4.38 16.37 -5.50
C GLY A 56 2.93 16.03 -5.82
N ARG A 57 2.57 16.28 -7.08
CA ARG A 57 1.24 16.05 -7.61
C ARG A 57 1.07 14.59 -8.03
N ILE A 58 -0.01 13.96 -7.59
CA ILE A 58 -0.36 12.61 -8.05
C ILE A 58 -0.96 12.73 -9.45
N ASN A 59 -0.25 12.23 -10.46
CA ASN A 59 -0.67 12.34 -11.85
C ASN A 59 -1.43 11.11 -12.35
N ASP A 60 -1.06 9.91 -11.88
CA ASP A 60 -1.70 8.64 -12.27
C ASP A 60 -1.46 7.57 -11.21
N VAL A 61 -2.30 6.54 -11.16
CA VAL A 61 -2.21 5.42 -10.22
C VAL A 61 -2.43 4.13 -10.98
N LYS A 62 -1.55 3.15 -10.77
CA LYS A 62 -1.64 1.79 -11.29
C LYS A 62 -1.70 0.79 -10.13
N PRO A 63 -2.07 -0.48 -10.39
CA PRO A 63 -2.17 -1.48 -9.33
C PRO A 63 -0.85 -1.73 -8.56
N ASP A 64 0.30 -1.47 -9.17
CA ASP A 64 1.63 -1.73 -8.61
C ASP A 64 2.40 -0.47 -8.22
N HIS A 65 2.07 0.71 -8.79
CA HIS A 65 2.79 1.95 -8.55
C HIS A 65 1.91 3.21 -8.67
N VAL A 66 2.38 4.32 -8.11
CA VAL A 66 1.84 5.66 -8.27
C VAL A 66 2.82 6.55 -9.02
N VAL A 67 2.29 7.44 -9.86
CA VAL A 67 3.05 8.42 -10.63
C VAL A 67 2.94 9.77 -9.94
N VAL A 68 4.06 10.28 -9.44
CA VAL A 68 4.14 11.59 -8.78
C VAL A 68 5.03 12.53 -9.57
N GLN A 69 4.52 13.71 -9.90
CA GLN A 69 5.32 14.80 -10.46
C GLN A 69 5.80 15.70 -9.33
N ALA A 70 7.09 15.70 -9.07
CA ALA A 70 7.74 16.53 -8.07
C ALA A 70 8.15 17.88 -8.66
N HIS A 71 8.89 18.67 -7.88
CA HIS A 71 9.39 19.97 -8.32
C HIS A 71 10.31 19.83 -9.55
N GLY A 72 10.18 20.73 -10.52
CA GLY A 72 11.04 20.76 -11.71
C GLY A 72 10.68 19.72 -12.79
N ASP A 73 9.42 19.30 -12.84
CA ASP A 73 8.89 18.31 -13.80
C ASP A 73 9.48 16.89 -13.69
N GLU A 74 10.24 16.62 -12.64
CA GLU A 74 10.73 15.27 -12.33
C GLU A 74 9.56 14.34 -12.01
N THR A 75 9.53 13.18 -12.65
CA THR A 75 8.46 12.19 -12.46
C THR A 75 8.99 10.95 -11.76
N PHE A 76 8.35 10.60 -10.65
CA PHE A 76 8.65 9.42 -9.85
C PHE A 76 7.59 8.34 -10.07
N PHE A 77 8.04 7.12 -10.31
CA PHE A 77 7.20 5.92 -10.31
C PHE A 77 7.48 5.16 -9.00
N ILE A 78 6.58 5.29 -8.03
CA ILE A 78 6.78 4.76 -6.69
C ILE A 78 5.98 3.48 -6.55
N ARG A 79 6.63 2.36 -6.25
CA ARG A 79 5.93 1.09 -5.98
C ARG A 79 5.04 1.23 -4.76
N ILE A 80 3.81 0.75 -4.84
CA ILE A 80 2.85 0.77 -3.73
C ILE A 80 3.41 0.01 -2.51
N GLN A 81 4.14 -1.08 -2.74
CA GLN A 81 4.77 -1.89 -1.68
C GLN A 81 5.83 -1.14 -0.87
N GLU A 82 6.39 -0.04 -1.38
CA GLU A 82 7.39 0.77 -0.67
C GLU A 82 6.76 1.94 0.10
N ILE A 83 5.46 2.19 -0.07
CA ILE A 83 4.77 3.30 0.56
C ILE A 83 4.52 2.96 2.03
N VAL A 84 5.02 3.82 2.91
CA VAL A 84 4.80 3.74 4.37
C VAL A 84 3.55 4.52 4.76
N TYR A 85 3.38 5.73 4.23
CA TYR A 85 2.15 6.52 4.40
C TYR A 85 1.96 7.53 3.27
N ILE A 86 0.72 8.02 3.13
CA ILE A 86 0.30 9.06 2.20
C ILE A 86 -0.37 10.16 3.02
N MET A 87 0.08 11.40 2.84
CA MET A 87 -0.52 12.58 3.46
C MET A 87 -0.97 13.52 2.34
N PRO A 88 -2.26 13.53 1.96
CA PRO A 88 -2.77 14.47 0.96
C PRO A 88 -2.78 15.89 1.53
N ASP A 89 -2.54 16.87 0.67
CA ASP A 89 -2.77 18.27 1.01
C ASP A 89 -4.29 18.49 1.13
N LEU A 90 -4.71 19.14 2.21
CA LEU A 90 -6.08 19.59 2.41
C LEU A 90 -6.23 20.92 1.66
N ASP A 91 -6.42 20.88 0.34
CA ASP A 91 -6.80 22.07 -0.43
C ASP A 91 -8.22 22.55 -0.06
#